data_AF-A0A2V4E8F8-F1
#
_entry.id   AF-A0A2V4E8F8-F1
#
_cell.length_a   1.000
_cell.length_b   1.000
_cell.length_c   1.000
_cell.angle_alpha   90.00
_cell.angle_beta   90.00
_cell.angle_gamma   90.00
#
_symmetry.space_group_name_H-M   'P 1'
#
loop_
_entity.id
_entity.type
_entity.pdbx_description
1 polymer ?
#
loop_
_entity_poly.entity_id
_entity_poly.type
_entity_poly.pdbx_seq_one_letter_code
_entity_poly.pdbx_strand_id
1 'polypeptide(L)'
;MQPKNIEKKICAEAEKIKASLDIAYQKRQDILVDILNLKNEQASIYQKIATIYLKESPHNDNFQIQNIIKQLQGLSSDLTSKVSHLDKVIAQFQQELQDIHAKIDELTTQKVLQLESDPEYVALCNLFTNEKGFLEKITKDYELCQEEFTKKLAEYSKNCYYNYLRKRNYGEDNYKGRWIFRNLDETIAGFIHFNENYNNQKILESLIKESQIKYENQQKSYELAIDQKFDKEQLVEKSLNLPQLKSQLVNIEYDLEDAQRQRKKAYDSLNGTQTGQSDQFKRLSTQLAKLLENQSIKQLEWLTSQTESKEDDFLLKRIPEIDDQINQLEERIPHVQESINNQEKIYIRFNQTLKLFRQNNVPSSFYEYNISSYTLDDLLESLKNHGYSPEKIVMELLTCRVLKNNTTSTNTKTKSVWSVLCSLSSSSNYSSRSSSSDRYSSSSSSSSDRYSSSSSSNSDRYSSSSSSSSDRYSSSSSSSSNGYSSSSSSSSNGYSSSSSSSSNGFSSSSSSGGGGYRTTDSF
;
A
#
# COMPACT_ATOMS: atom_id res chain seq x y z
N MET A 1 5.89 17.41 -69.52
CA MET A 1 5.82 16.75 -68.19
C MET A 1 4.47 17.03 -67.54
N GLN A 2 3.83 16.02 -66.93
CA GLN A 2 2.53 16.20 -66.26
C GLN A 2 2.70 16.96 -64.92
N PRO A 3 1.80 17.88 -64.56
CA PRO A 3 1.88 18.67 -63.32
C PRO A 3 2.04 17.80 -62.05
N LYS A 4 1.34 16.65 -62.00
CA LYS A 4 1.45 15.68 -60.89
C LYS A 4 2.86 15.14 -60.71
N ASN A 5 3.63 14.97 -61.79
CA ASN A 5 5.01 14.48 -61.71
C ASN A 5 5.95 15.57 -61.16
N ILE A 6 5.66 16.84 -61.45
CA ILE A 6 6.43 17.99 -60.94
C ILE A 6 6.17 18.14 -59.43
N GLU A 7 4.90 18.13 -59.02
CA GLU A 7 4.54 18.18 -57.59
C GLU A 7 5.13 16.99 -56.83
N LYS A 8 5.04 15.77 -57.38
CA LYS A 8 5.63 14.57 -56.76
C LYS A 8 7.13 14.70 -56.55
N LYS A 9 7.87 15.29 -57.49
CA LYS A 9 9.31 15.53 -57.35
C LYS A 9 9.62 16.57 -56.27
N ILE A 10 8.91 17.70 -56.25
CA ILE A 10 9.10 18.74 -55.23
C ILE A 10 8.79 18.17 -53.83
N CYS A 11 7.71 17.40 -53.70
CA CYS A 11 7.36 16.71 -52.45
C CYS A 11 8.44 15.70 -52.04
N ALA A 12 8.94 14.88 -52.97
CA ALA A 12 9.97 13.89 -52.66
C ALA A 12 11.28 14.54 -52.16
N GLU A 13 11.70 15.67 -52.74
CA GLU A 13 12.86 16.41 -52.24
C GLU A 13 12.60 17.05 -50.88
N ALA A 14 11.41 17.64 -50.67
CA ALA A 14 11.02 18.18 -49.37
C ALA A 14 11.01 17.11 -48.26
N GLU A 15 10.54 15.90 -48.58
CA GLU A 15 10.55 14.74 -47.67
C GLU A 15 11.97 14.27 -47.35
N LYS A 16 12.88 14.24 -48.33
CA LYS A 16 14.30 13.92 -48.09
C LYS A 16 14.95 14.94 -47.15
N ILE A 17 14.70 16.23 -47.37
CA ILE A 17 15.23 17.30 -46.52
C ILE A 17 14.64 17.18 -45.11
N LYS A 18 13.34 16.91 -44.99
CA LYS A 18 12.69 16.67 -43.69
C LYS A 18 13.32 15.49 -42.96
N ALA A 19 13.54 14.36 -43.62
CA ALA A 19 14.21 13.21 -43.01
C ALA A 19 15.63 13.57 -42.54
N SER A 20 16.38 14.36 -43.32
CA SER A 20 17.71 14.83 -42.91
C SER A 20 17.68 15.78 -41.72
N LEU A 21 16.64 16.62 -41.62
CA LEU A 21 16.40 17.53 -40.50
C LEU A 21 16.03 16.75 -39.23
N ASP A 22 15.16 15.75 -39.35
CA ASP A 22 14.78 14.87 -38.24
C ASP A 22 16.01 14.12 -37.69
N ILE A 23 16.90 13.64 -38.57
CA ILE A 23 18.18 13.03 -38.17
C ILE A 23 19.08 14.03 -37.44
N ALA A 24 19.15 15.29 -37.91
CA ALA A 24 19.97 16.31 -37.25
C ALA A 24 19.42 16.69 -35.86
N TYR A 25 18.09 16.76 -35.71
CA TYR A 25 17.45 16.94 -34.40
C TYR A 25 17.71 15.78 -33.46
N GLN A 26 17.60 14.54 -33.95
CA GLN A 26 17.92 13.35 -33.17
C GLN A 26 19.37 13.37 -32.70
N LYS A 27 20.31 13.68 -33.60
CA LYS A 27 21.74 13.79 -33.26
C LYS A 27 22.01 14.84 -32.18
N ARG A 28 21.32 15.98 -32.22
CA ARG A 28 21.43 16.99 -31.16
C ARG A 28 20.91 16.45 -29.83
N GLN A 29 19.77 15.76 -29.85
CA GLN A 29 19.18 15.18 -28.65
C GLN A 29 20.09 14.11 -28.05
N ASP A 30 20.66 13.23 -28.87
CA ASP A 30 21.60 12.19 -28.44
C ASP A 30 22.83 12.82 -27.76
N ILE A 31 23.41 13.88 -28.34
CA ILE A 31 24.53 14.63 -27.73
C ILE A 31 24.15 15.19 -26.35
N LEU A 32 22.95 15.78 -26.21
CA LEU A 32 22.50 16.33 -24.93
C LEU A 32 22.29 15.24 -23.87
N VAL A 33 21.77 14.08 -24.27
CA VAL A 33 21.61 12.91 -23.39
C VAL A 33 22.97 12.38 -22.95
N ASP A 34 23.94 12.31 -23.85
CA ASP A 34 25.30 11.86 -23.55
C ASP A 34 26.00 12.82 -22.56
N ILE A 35 25.90 14.13 -22.76
CA ILE A 35 26.41 15.13 -21.82
C ILE A 35 25.77 14.96 -20.43
N LEU A 36 24.45 14.78 -20.36
CA LEU A 36 23.75 14.56 -19.10
C LEU A 36 24.21 13.28 -18.39
N ASN A 37 24.41 12.19 -19.14
CA ASN A 37 24.92 10.93 -18.58
C ASN A 37 26.33 11.10 -18.02
N LEU A 38 27.22 11.80 -18.74
CA LEU A 38 28.58 12.10 -18.30
C LEU A 38 28.60 13.00 -17.05
N LYS A 39 27.75 14.03 -16.99
CA LYS A 39 27.59 14.87 -15.79
C LYS A 39 27.09 14.07 -14.58
N ASN A 40 26.18 13.12 -14.79
CA ASN A 40 25.73 12.21 -13.72
C ASN A 40 26.84 11.24 -13.27
N GLU A 41 27.67 10.75 -14.19
CA GLU A 41 28.86 9.94 -13.86
C GLU A 41 29.85 10.75 -13.01
N GLN A 42 30.11 12.01 -13.40
CA GLN A 42 30.96 12.95 -12.66
C GLN A 42 30.43 13.19 -11.23
N ALA A 43 29.13 13.47 -11.08
CA ALA A 43 28.50 13.65 -9.78
C ALA A 43 28.58 12.38 -8.91
N SER A 44 28.42 11.20 -9.51
CA SER A 44 28.58 9.91 -8.83
C SER A 44 30.01 9.69 -8.33
N ILE A 45 31.01 10.10 -9.10
CA ILE A 45 32.42 10.07 -8.69
C ILE A 45 32.65 10.96 -7.46
N TYR A 46 32.19 12.22 -7.49
CA TYR A 46 32.30 13.11 -6.33
C TYR A 46 31.62 12.55 -5.09
N GLN A 47 30.44 11.93 -5.24
CA GLN A 47 29.73 11.27 -4.14
C GLN A 47 30.53 10.10 -3.54
N LYS A 48 31.21 9.30 -4.37
CA LYS A 48 32.07 8.21 -3.91
C LYS A 48 33.30 8.72 -3.17
N ILE A 49 33.99 9.72 -3.72
CA ILE A 49 35.15 10.36 -3.07
C ILE A 49 34.72 10.94 -1.72
N ALA A 50 33.62 11.70 -1.67
CA ALA A 50 33.07 12.25 -0.43
C ALA A 50 32.76 11.17 0.61
N THR A 51 32.27 10.01 0.17
CA THR A 51 31.94 8.89 1.06
C THR A 51 33.18 8.25 1.65
N ILE A 52 34.23 8.03 0.85
CA ILE A 52 35.52 7.51 1.32
C ILE A 52 36.14 8.51 2.31
N TYR A 53 36.20 9.78 1.92
CA TYR A 53 36.76 10.85 2.73
C TYR A 53 36.05 11.00 4.09
N LEU A 54 34.72 10.91 4.13
CA LEU A 54 33.98 10.97 5.40
C LEU A 54 34.18 9.74 6.28
N LYS A 55 34.31 8.55 5.69
CA LYS A 55 34.53 7.32 6.47
C LYS A 55 35.86 7.35 7.20
N GLU A 56 36.89 7.86 6.55
CA GLU A 56 38.23 7.97 7.13
C GLU A 56 38.38 9.22 8.01
N SER A 57 37.57 10.26 7.77
CA SER A 57 37.53 11.49 8.57
C SER A 57 38.93 12.11 8.83
N PRO A 58 39.79 12.29 7.81
CA PRO A 58 41.12 12.85 7.99
C PRO A 58 41.06 14.34 8.36
N HIS A 59 42.12 14.85 8.98
CA HIS A 59 42.21 16.26 9.34
C HIS A 59 42.29 17.16 8.09
N ASN A 60 41.58 18.28 8.10
CA ASN A 60 41.54 19.22 6.98
C ASN A 60 41.58 20.68 7.46
N ASP A 61 42.41 21.48 6.79
CA ASP A 61 42.54 22.92 7.07
C ASP A 61 41.36 23.75 6.52
N ASN A 62 40.63 23.22 5.53
CA ASN A 62 39.42 23.85 5.00
C ASN A 62 38.28 23.77 6.03
N PHE A 63 37.92 24.94 6.58
CA PHE A 63 36.90 25.07 7.60
C PHE A 63 35.56 24.41 7.24
N GLN A 64 35.12 24.49 5.97
CA GLN A 64 33.84 23.90 5.56
C GLN A 64 33.88 22.37 5.58
N ILE A 65 34.94 21.78 5.03
CA ILE A 65 35.14 20.32 5.00
C ILE A 65 35.32 19.79 6.43
N GLN A 66 36.15 20.47 7.23
CA GLN A 66 36.38 20.10 8.61
C GLN A 66 35.12 20.23 9.48
N ASN A 67 34.22 21.16 9.17
CA ASN A 67 32.93 21.28 9.86
C ASN A 67 32.02 20.07 9.59
N ILE A 68 31.97 19.57 8.34
CA ILE A 68 31.21 18.35 8.01
C ILE A 68 31.78 17.14 8.74
N ILE A 69 33.11 17.00 8.78
CA ILE A 69 33.77 15.93 9.55
C ILE A 69 33.42 16.04 11.04
N LYS A 70 33.51 17.25 11.62
CA LYS A 70 33.14 17.49 13.02
C LYS A 70 31.67 17.17 13.30
N GLN A 71 30.76 17.44 12.38
CA GLN A 71 29.34 17.06 12.51
C GLN A 71 29.17 15.54 12.56
N LEU A 72 29.87 14.80 11.70
CA LEU A 72 29.84 13.33 11.71
C LEU A 72 30.44 12.73 12.99
N GLN A 73 31.58 13.28 13.44
CA GLN A 73 32.24 12.87 14.68
C GLN A 73 31.37 13.18 15.90
N GLY A 74 30.77 14.38 15.95
CA GLY A 74 29.84 14.79 17.00
C GLY A 74 28.64 13.86 17.08
N LEU A 75 27.98 13.59 15.96
CA LEU A 75 26.87 12.65 15.86
C LEU A 75 27.26 11.24 16.32
N SER A 76 28.42 10.73 15.91
CA SER A 76 28.91 9.42 16.33
C SER A 76 29.19 9.37 17.83
N SER A 77 29.75 10.45 18.40
CA SER A 77 29.99 10.58 19.84
C SER A 77 28.69 10.66 20.65
N ASP A 78 27.70 11.42 20.15
CA ASP A 78 26.37 11.55 20.77
C ASP A 78 25.66 10.19 20.78
N LEU A 79 25.65 9.48 19.65
CA LEU A 79 25.07 8.14 19.57
C LEU A 79 25.78 7.13 20.47
N THR A 80 27.11 7.17 20.52
CA THR A 80 27.89 6.29 21.40
C THR A 80 27.60 6.58 22.88
N SER A 81 27.55 7.85 23.27
CA SER A 81 27.20 8.25 24.63
C SER A 81 25.78 7.83 25.00
N LYS A 82 24.83 7.95 24.06
CA LYS A 82 23.44 7.51 24.23
C LYS A 82 23.34 6.00 24.41
N VAL A 83 24.03 5.22 23.59
CA VAL A 83 24.06 3.76 23.72
C VAL A 83 24.65 3.36 25.09
N SER A 84 25.78 3.93 25.47
CA SER A 84 26.41 3.65 26.78
C SER A 84 25.53 4.05 27.96
N HIS A 85 24.84 5.20 27.88
CA HIS A 85 23.89 5.61 28.90
C HIS A 85 22.72 4.63 29.01
N LEU A 86 22.12 4.24 27.88
CA LEU A 86 21.03 3.28 27.84
C LEU A 86 21.44 1.89 28.34
N ASP A 87 22.67 1.43 28.06
CA ASP A 87 23.18 0.18 28.63
C ASP A 87 23.25 0.22 30.16
N LYS A 88 23.67 1.37 30.74
CA LYS A 88 23.65 1.55 32.20
C LYS A 88 22.24 1.54 32.77
N VAL A 89 21.29 2.22 32.11
CA VAL A 89 19.88 2.26 32.52
C VAL A 89 19.25 0.87 32.44
N ILE A 90 19.49 0.12 31.36
CA ILE A 90 19.00 -1.26 31.21
C ILE A 90 19.56 -2.15 32.32
N ALA A 91 20.86 -2.04 32.63
CA ALA A 91 21.46 -2.80 33.73
C ALA A 91 20.84 -2.45 35.09
N GLN A 92 20.53 -1.17 35.33
CA GLN A 92 19.82 -0.73 36.54
C GLN A 92 18.41 -1.34 36.63
N PHE A 93 17.62 -1.26 35.56
CA PHE A 93 16.28 -1.88 35.54
C PHE A 93 16.32 -3.40 35.70
N GLN A 94 17.31 -4.07 35.11
CA GLN A 94 17.50 -5.51 35.30
C GLN A 94 17.80 -5.87 36.76
N GLN A 95 18.61 -5.07 37.44
CA GLN A 95 18.89 -5.25 38.86
C GLN A 95 17.63 -4.98 39.71
N GLU A 96 16.93 -3.88 39.45
CA GLU A 96 15.69 -3.53 40.16
C GLU A 96 14.61 -4.60 39.98
N LEU A 97 14.49 -5.18 38.78
CA LEU A 97 13.57 -6.28 38.48
C LEU A 97 13.91 -7.53 39.29
N GLN A 98 15.20 -7.90 39.38
CA GLN A 98 15.63 -9.02 40.23
C GLN A 98 15.31 -8.78 41.70
N ASP A 99 15.57 -7.57 42.21
CA ASP A 99 15.30 -7.20 43.59
C ASP A 99 13.80 -7.20 43.91
N ILE A 100 12.96 -6.75 42.98
CA ILE A 100 11.50 -6.75 43.15
C ILE A 100 10.93 -8.16 43.08
N HIS A 101 11.39 -9.01 42.17
CA HIS A 101 10.97 -10.41 42.15
C HIS A 101 11.32 -11.11 43.46
N ALA A 102 12.54 -10.94 43.97
CA ALA A 102 12.93 -11.52 45.26
C ALA A 102 12.04 -11.04 46.41
N LYS A 103 11.68 -9.75 46.44
CA LYS A 103 10.75 -9.20 47.44
C LYS A 103 9.33 -9.75 47.28
N ILE A 104 8.83 -9.89 46.05
CA ILE A 104 7.50 -10.46 45.80
C ILE A 104 7.46 -11.91 46.25
N ASP A 105 8.49 -12.71 45.96
CA ASP A 105 8.57 -14.11 46.36
C ASP A 105 8.63 -14.24 47.89
N GLU A 106 9.44 -13.41 48.55
CA GLU A 106 9.51 -13.35 50.01
C GLU A 106 8.16 -13.01 50.63
N LEU A 107 7.52 -11.93 50.18
CA LEU A 107 6.22 -11.48 50.71
C LEU A 107 5.09 -12.44 50.36
N THR A 108 5.15 -13.14 49.22
CA THR A 108 4.19 -14.19 48.86
C THR A 108 4.33 -15.38 49.80
N THR A 109 5.56 -15.75 50.17
CA THR A 109 5.82 -16.77 51.19
C THR A 109 5.28 -16.34 52.55
N GLN A 110 5.52 -15.08 52.95
CA GLN A 110 4.96 -14.52 54.19
C GLN A 110 3.42 -14.49 54.17
N LYS A 111 2.80 -14.15 53.04
CA LYS A 111 1.34 -14.20 52.85
C LYS A 111 0.81 -15.60 53.15
N VAL A 112 1.41 -16.63 52.56
CA VAL A 112 0.99 -18.02 52.77
C VAL A 112 1.11 -18.40 54.25
N LEU A 113 2.24 -18.12 54.89
CA LEU A 113 2.45 -18.42 56.31
C LEU A 113 1.46 -17.69 57.23
N GLN A 114 1.16 -16.41 56.95
CA GLN A 114 0.17 -15.65 57.72
C GLN A 114 -1.25 -16.21 57.57
N LEU A 115 -1.63 -16.59 56.35
CA LEU A 115 -2.94 -17.18 56.07
C LEU A 115 -3.09 -18.57 56.70
N GLU A 116 -2.07 -19.43 56.58
CA GLU A 116 -2.08 -20.77 57.19
C GLU A 116 -2.11 -20.72 58.73
N SER A 117 -1.53 -19.68 59.32
CA SER A 117 -1.53 -19.47 60.77
C SER A 117 -2.83 -18.83 61.30
N ASP A 118 -3.69 -18.28 60.43
CA ASP A 118 -4.94 -17.61 60.81
C ASP A 118 -6.09 -18.64 60.91
N PRO A 119 -6.62 -18.93 62.12
CA PRO A 119 -7.70 -19.88 62.31
C PRO A 119 -8.98 -19.50 61.55
N GLU A 120 -9.26 -18.20 61.37
CA GLU A 120 -10.43 -17.74 60.62
C GLU A 120 -10.31 -18.09 59.14
N TYR A 121 -9.11 -17.93 58.57
CA TYR A 121 -8.86 -18.28 57.18
C TYR A 121 -8.93 -19.79 56.94
N VAL A 122 -8.39 -20.59 57.85
CA VAL A 122 -8.51 -22.06 57.79
C VAL A 122 -9.98 -22.49 57.87
N ALA A 123 -10.78 -21.85 58.72
CA ALA A 123 -12.22 -22.10 58.78
C ALA A 123 -12.93 -21.75 57.46
N LEU A 124 -12.60 -20.60 56.84
CA LEU A 124 -13.11 -20.20 55.53
C LEU A 124 -12.70 -21.19 54.43
N CYS A 125 -11.47 -21.72 54.46
CA CYS A 125 -11.01 -22.73 53.50
C CYS A 125 -11.80 -24.03 53.64
N ASN A 126 -12.04 -24.49 54.87
CA ASN A 126 -12.87 -25.66 55.14
C ASN A 126 -14.32 -25.45 54.69
N LEU A 127 -14.89 -24.27 54.97
CA LEU A 127 -16.22 -23.88 54.51
C LEU A 127 -16.29 -23.91 52.98
N PHE A 128 -15.35 -23.27 52.29
CA PHE A 128 -15.24 -23.32 50.83
C PHE A 128 -15.19 -24.76 50.29
N THR A 129 -14.36 -25.64 50.88
CA THR A 129 -14.28 -27.03 50.43
C THR A 129 -15.58 -27.80 50.66
N ASN A 130 -16.28 -27.54 51.75
CA ASN A 130 -17.57 -28.17 52.06
C ASN A 130 -18.65 -27.69 51.11
N GLU A 131 -18.79 -26.37 50.94
CA GLU A 131 -19.78 -25.76 50.03
C GLU A 131 -19.54 -26.20 48.58
N LYS A 132 -18.28 -26.33 48.14
CA LYS A 132 -17.92 -26.90 46.84
C LYS A 132 -18.42 -28.34 46.71
N GLY A 133 -18.15 -29.18 47.71
CA GLY A 133 -18.60 -30.57 47.72
C GLY A 133 -20.12 -30.72 47.75
N PHE A 134 -20.83 -29.83 48.45
CA PHE A 134 -22.30 -29.77 48.44
C PHE A 134 -22.85 -29.30 47.10
N LEU A 135 -22.26 -28.27 46.50
CA LEU A 135 -22.64 -27.81 45.16
C LEU A 135 -22.46 -28.92 44.14
N GLU A 136 -21.32 -29.61 44.11
CA GLU A 136 -21.09 -30.73 43.19
C GLU A 136 -22.13 -31.85 43.34
N LYS A 137 -22.60 -32.14 44.55
CA LYS A 137 -23.67 -33.13 44.80
C LYS A 137 -25.03 -32.62 44.33
N ILE A 138 -25.40 -31.40 44.73
CA ILE A 138 -26.70 -30.81 44.39
C ILE A 138 -26.82 -30.57 42.88
N THR A 139 -25.73 -30.20 42.19
CA THR A 139 -25.71 -30.07 40.73
C THR A 139 -26.03 -31.41 40.07
N LYS A 140 -25.41 -32.51 40.50
CA LYS A 140 -25.70 -33.86 39.97
C LYS A 140 -27.15 -34.26 40.23
N ASP A 141 -27.65 -34.04 41.45
CA ASP A 141 -29.04 -34.36 41.81
C ASP A 141 -30.03 -33.51 41.01
N TYR A 142 -29.71 -32.22 40.80
CA TYR A 142 -30.52 -31.29 40.01
C TYR A 142 -30.57 -31.72 38.53
N GLU A 143 -29.43 -32.05 37.91
CA GLU A 143 -29.35 -32.52 36.53
C GLU A 143 -30.14 -33.81 36.33
N LEU A 144 -29.98 -34.80 37.23
CA LEU A 144 -30.73 -36.06 37.19
C LEU A 144 -32.24 -35.82 37.36
N CYS A 145 -32.65 -35.00 38.32
CA CYS A 145 -34.06 -34.65 38.52
C CYS A 145 -34.63 -33.92 37.29
N GLN A 146 -33.88 -32.99 36.72
CA GLN A 146 -34.29 -32.24 35.54
C GLN A 146 -34.48 -33.17 34.35
N GLU A 147 -33.54 -34.08 34.09
CA GLU A 147 -33.66 -35.06 33.02
C GLU A 147 -34.83 -36.03 33.21
N GLU A 148 -34.97 -36.64 34.38
CA GLU A 148 -36.02 -37.63 34.63
C GLU A 148 -37.41 -36.99 34.63
N PHE A 149 -37.56 -35.84 35.28
CA PHE A 149 -38.86 -35.18 35.39
C PHE A 149 -39.27 -34.48 34.10
N THR A 150 -38.34 -33.94 33.30
CA THR A 150 -38.69 -33.41 31.96
C THR A 150 -39.12 -34.52 31.01
N LYS A 151 -38.47 -35.69 31.04
CA LYS A 151 -38.89 -36.88 30.27
C LYS A 151 -40.31 -37.30 30.67
N LYS A 152 -40.60 -37.43 31.97
CA LYS A 152 -41.94 -37.78 32.50
C LYS A 152 -42.99 -36.71 32.17
N LEU A 153 -42.66 -35.42 32.28
CA LEU A 153 -43.55 -34.31 31.91
C LEU A 153 -43.89 -34.32 30.41
N ALA A 154 -42.92 -34.67 29.55
CA ALA A 154 -43.14 -34.77 28.12
C ALA A 154 -44.14 -35.89 27.76
N GLU A 155 -44.20 -36.98 28.53
CA GLU A 155 -45.16 -38.07 28.31
C GLU A 155 -46.62 -37.60 28.50
N TYR A 156 -46.89 -36.79 29.52
CA TYR A 156 -48.22 -36.20 29.74
C TYR A 156 -48.65 -35.31 28.56
N SER A 157 -47.70 -34.59 27.95
CA SER A 157 -47.98 -33.71 26.80
C SER A 157 -48.36 -34.46 25.52
N LYS A 158 -48.08 -35.76 25.41
CA LYS A 158 -48.42 -36.59 24.24
C LYS A 158 -49.89 -37.02 24.21
N ASN A 159 -50.57 -37.05 25.36
CA ASN A 159 -51.96 -37.49 25.44
C ASN A 159 -52.93 -36.35 25.07
N CYS A 160 -53.62 -36.49 23.94
CA CYS A 160 -54.56 -35.49 23.43
C CYS A 160 -55.78 -35.26 24.34
N TYR A 161 -56.29 -36.31 24.97
CA TYR A 161 -57.43 -36.22 25.90
C TYR A 161 -57.05 -35.51 27.20
N TYR A 162 -55.83 -35.79 27.69
CA TYR A 162 -55.27 -35.12 28.86
C TYR A 162 -55.11 -33.60 28.62
N ASN A 163 -54.50 -33.23 27.49
CA ASN A 163 -54.33 -31.82 27.11
C ASN A 163 -55.68 -31.11 26.88
N TYR A 164 -56.67 -31.82 26.31
CA TYR A 164 -58.01 -31.28 26.13
C TYR A 164 -58.67 -30.92 27.47
N LEU A 165 -58.64 -31.83 28.46
CA LEU A 165 -59.19 -31.58 29.78
C LEU A 165 -58.42 -30.48 30.53
N ARG A 166 -57.08 -30.49 30.45
CA ARG A 166 -56.21 -29.44 31.03
C ARG A 166 -56.52 -28.06 30.46
N LYS A 167 -56.71 -27.92 29.14
CA LYS A 167 -57.02 -26.63 28.48
C LYS A 167 -58.39 -26.07 28.89
N ARG A 168 -59.32 -26.93 29.32
CA ARG A 168 -60.62 -26.52 29.83
C ARG A 168 -60.61 -26.22 31.33
N ASN A 169 -59.46 -26.35 31.98
CA ASN A 169 -59.26 -26.28 33.42
C ASN A 169 -60.17 -27.27 34.19
N TYR A 170 -60.40 -28.45 33.61
CA TYR A 170 -61.18 -29.50 34.29
C TYR A 170 -60.50 -29.88 35.60
N GLY A 171 -61.25 -29.92 36.71
CA GLY A 171 -60.71 -30.19 38.06
C GLY A 171 -60.19 -28.97 38.83
N GLU A 172 -60.20 -27.77 38.23
CA GLU A 172 -59.88 -26.51 38.92
C GLU A 172 -61.16 -25.74 39.29
N ASP A 173 -61.09 -24.87 40.30
CA ASP A 173 -62.22 -24.05 40.79
C ASP A 173 -62.83 -23.13 39.71
N ASN A 174 -62.06 -22.86 38.65
CA ASN A 174 -62.44 -21.99 37.54
C ASN A 174 -63.08 -22.76 36.35
N TYR A 175 -63.36 -24.06 36.49
CA TYR A 175 -63.95 -24.89 35.43
C TYR A 175 -65.37 -24.44 35.05
N LYS A 176 -65.55 -23.98 33.81
CA LYS A 176 -66.84 -23.45 33.30
C LYS A 176 -67.54 -24.39 32.31
N GLY A 177 -67.69 -25.67 32.66
CA GLY A 177 -68.42 -26.65 31.86
C GLY A 177 -69.95 -26.51 32.00
N ARG A 178 -70.69 -26.40 30.88
CA ARG A 178 -72.16 -26.61 30.87
C ARG A 178 -72.45 -28.10 31.14
N TRP A 179 -73.58 -28.42 31.79
CA TRP A 179 -73.90 -29.77 32.32
C TRP A 179 -73.64 -30.94 31.34
N ILE A 180 -74.01 -30.79 30.06
CA ILE A 180 -73.78 -31.83 29.03
C ILE A 180 -72.28 -32.09 28.81
N PHE A 181 -71.48 -31.02 28.70
CA PHE A 181 -70.04 -31.14 28.53
C PHE A 181 -69.33 -31.60 29.80
N ARG A 182 -69.90 -31.33 30.99
CA ARG A 182 -69.35 -31.78 32.27
C ARG A 182 -69.40 -33.31 32.40
N ASN A 183 -70.50 -33.94 32.03
CA ASN A 183 -70.62 -35.41 32.07
C ASN A 183 -69.70 -36.10 31.04
N LEU A 184 -69.54 -35.51 29.86
CA LEU A 184 -68.61 -36.01 28.84
C LEU A 184 -67.15 -35.86 29.30
N ASP A 185 -66.79 -34.68 29.81
CA ASP A 185 -65.44 -34.42 30.34
C ASP A 185 -65.15 -35.32 31.55
N GLU A 186 -66.14 -35.65 32.39
CA GLU A 186 -66.03 -36.59 33.51
C GLU A 186 -65.83 -38.05 33.07
N THR A 187 -66.51 -38.47 32.00
CA THR A 187 -66.29 -39.81 31.41
C THR A 187 -64.89 -39.92 30.82
N ILE A 188 -64.43 -38.88 30.11
CA ILE A 188 -63.06 -38.80 29.57
C ILE A 188 -62.04 -38.77 30.70
N ALA A 189 -62.30 -38.01 31.78
CA ALA A 189 -61.42 -37.90 32.94
C ALA A 189 -61.25 -39.24 33.67
N GLY A 190 -62.33 -40.01 33.82
CA GLY A 190 -62.28 -41.36 34.37
C GLY A 190 -61.47 -42.32 33.50
N PHE A 191 -61.63 -42.25 32.18
CA PHE A 191 -60.91 -43.12 31.23
C PHE A 191 -59.39 -42.92 31.23
N ILE A 192 -58.91 -41.69 31.41
CA ILE A 192 -57.48 -41.37 31.41
C ILE A 192 -56.89 -41.16 32.81
N HIS A 193 -57.63 -41.49 33.88
CA HIS A 193 -57.24 -41.22 35.27
C HIS A 193 -56.75 -39.76 35.47
N PHE A 194 -57.51 -38.80 34.94
CA PHE A 194 -57.07 -37.40 34.82
C PHE A 194 -56.65 -36.79 36.15
N ASN A 195 -57.42 -36.99 37.23
CA ASN A 195 -57.12 -36.39 38.53
C ASN A 195 -55.78 -36.88 39.11
N GLU A 196 -55.48 -38.18 38.96
CA GLU A 196 -54.21 -38.76 39.42
C GLU A 196 -53.04 -38.26 38.58
N ASN A 197 -53.20 -38.26 37.25
CA ASN A 197 -52.18 -37.77 36.31
C ASN A 197 -51.90 -36.27 36.47
N TYR A 198 -52.94 -35.47 36.70
CA TYR A 198 -52.82 -34.03 36.95
C TYR A 198 -52.13 -33.73 38.28
N ASN A 199 -52.45 -34.48 39.34
CA ASN A 199 -51.74 -34.37 40.62
C ASN A 199 -50.27 -34.81 40.50
N ASN A 200 -49.99 -35.91 39.81
CA ASN A 200 -48.62 -36.37 39.56
C ASN A 200 -47.81 -35.35 38.76
N GLN A 201 -48.40 -34.75 37.71
CA GLN A 201 -47.77 -33.64 36.98
C GLN A 201 -47.45 -32.46 37.91
N LYS A 202 -48.42 -32.04 38.74
CA LYS A 202 -48.22 -30.91 39.67
C LYS A 202 -47.12 -31.19 40.70
N ILE A 203 -47.02 -32.44 41.17
CA ILE A 203 -45.93 -32.89 42.04
C ILE A 203 -44.58 -32.79 41.32
N LEU A 204 -44.46 -33.32 40.09
CA LEU A 204 -43.23 -33.23 39.30
C LEU A 204 -42.81 -31.77 39.05
N GLU A 205 -43.75 -30.89 38.70
CA GLU A 205 -43.49 -29.46 38.51
C GLU A 205 -43.04 -28.79 39.82
N SER A 206 -43.59 -29.19 40.97
CA SER A 206 -43.14 -28.68 42.28
C SER A 206 -41.76 -29.19 42.68
N LEU A 207 -41.43 -30.45 42.38
CA LEU A 207 -40.12 -31.05 42.65
C LEU A 207 -39.01 -30.41 41.82
N ILE A 208 -39.26 -30.10 40.54
CA ILE A 208 -38.32 -29.34 39.69
C ILE A 208 -38.07 -27.94 40.28
N LYS A 209 -39.14 -27.25 40.72
CA LYS A 209 -39.00 -25.93 41.34
C LYS A 209 -38.22 -26.00 42.65
N GLU A 210 -38.49 -27.00 43.49
CA GLU A 210 -37.77 -27.20 44.74
C GLU A 210 -36.30 -27.54 44.50
N SER A 211 -35.99 -28.43 43.55
CA SER A 211 -34.60 -28.77 43.20
C SER A 211 -33.85 -27.56 42.64
N GLN A 212 -34.50 -26.72 41.82
CA GLN A 212 -33.94 -25.47 41.34
C GLN A 212 -33.63 -24.50 42.48
N ILE A 213 -34.57 -24.30 43.43
CA ILE A 213 -34.35 -23.45 44.59
C ILE A 213 -33.18 -23.96 45.44
N LYS A 214 -33.07 -25.28 45.66
CA LYS A 214 -31.95 -25.88 46.38
C LYS A 214 -30.62 -25.62 45.69
N TYR A 215 -30.57 -25.81 44.37
CA TYR A 215 -29.38 -25.51 43.56
C TYR A 215 -28.98 -24.03 43.65
N GLU A 216 -29.92 -23.10 43.44
CA GLU A 216 -29.65 -21.66 43.48
C GLU A 216 -29.19 -21.20 44.87
N ASN A 217 -29.81 -21.71 45.94
CA ASN A 217 -29.41 -21.38 47.32
C ASN A 217 -28.00 -21.92 47.65
N GLN A 218 -27.69 -23.13 47.20
CA GLN A 218 -26.36 -23.71 47.37
C GLN A 218 -25.31 -22.93 46.57
N GLN A 219 -25.63 -22.55 45.34
CA GLN A 219 -24.75 -21.76 44.49
C GLN A 219 -24.41 -20.41 45.15
N LYS A 220 -25.41 -19.70 45.69
CA LYS A 220 -25.19 -18.45 46.44
C LYS A 220 -24.31 -18.64 47.66
N SER A 221 -24.48 -19.74 48.38
CA SER A 221 -23.67 -20.06 49.57
C SER A 221 -22.21 -20.33 49.19
N TYR A 222 -21.98 -21.03 48.08
CA TYR A 222 -20.67 -21.26 47.51
C TYR A 222 -19.99 -19.97 47.00
N GLU A 223 -20.73 -19.10 46.30
CA GLU A 223 -20.24 -17.79 45.84
C GLU A 223 -19.82 -16.91 47.03
N LEU A 224 -20.66 -16.84 48.07
CA LEU A 224 -20.35 -16.12 49.31
C LEU A 224 -19.10 -16.67 50.01
N ALA A 225 -18.90 -17.99 50.01
CA ALA A 225 -17.71 -18.63 50.56
C ALA A 225 -16.44 -18.24 49.79
N ILE A 226 -16.51 -18.16 48.46
CA ILE A 226 -15.41 -17.68 47.61
C ILE A 226 -15.10 -16.23 47.93
N ASP A 227 -16.11 -15.37 47.96
CA ASP A 227 -15.93 -13.94 48.17
C ASP A 227 -15.30 -13.67 49.54
N GLN A 228 -15.79 -14.31 50.60
CA GLN A 228 -15.23 -14.16 51.95
C GLN A 228 -13.76 -14.63 52.03
N LYS A 229 -13.44 -15.77 51.41
CA LYS A 229 -12.06 -16.26 51.34
C LYS A 229 -11.17 -15.28 50.59
N PHE A 230 -11.60 -14.82 49.42
CA PHE A 230 -10.86 -13.91 48.57
C PHE A 230 -10.65 -12.54 49.23
N ASP A 231 -11.65 -12.00 49.91
CA ASP A 231 -11.55 -10.75 50.66
C ASP A 231 -10.49 -10.86 51.77
N LYS A 232 -10.48 -11.97 52.50
CA LYS A 232 -9.46 -12.22 53.54
C LYS A 232 -8.05 -12.32 52.93
N GLU A 233 -7.88 -13.02 51.80
CA GLU A 233 -6.61 -13.07 51.09
C GLU A 233 -6.16 -11.69 50.60
N GLN A 234 -7.08 -10.88 50.06
CA GLN A 234 -6.79 -9.52 49.62
C GLN A 234 -6.38 -8.60 50.77
N LEU A 235 -7.00 -8.74 51.95
CA LEU A 235 -6.62 -7.94 53.12
C LEU A 235 -5.18 -8.22 53.53
N VAL A 236 -4.77 -9.48 53.52
CA VAL A 236 -3.37 -9.88 53.79
C VAL A 236 -2.44 -9.42 52.66
N GLU A 237 -2.85 -9.50 51.39
CA GLU A 237 -2.04 -8.94 50.30
C GLU A 237 -1.83 -7.42 50.42
N LYS A 238 -2.88 -6.69 50.80
CA LYS A 238 -2.83 -5.23 51.01
C LYS A 238 -1.96 -4.89 52.21
N SER A 239 -2.02 -5.64 53.31
CA SER A 239 -1.16 -5.39 54.48
C SER A 239 0.32 -5.63 54.18
N LEU A 240 0.63 -6.56 53.27
CA LEU A 240 1.99 -6.85 52.80
C LEU A 240 2.45 -5.95 51.63
N ASN A 241 1.63 -4.98 51.20
CA ASN A 241 1.91 -4.08 50.06
C ASN A 241 2.22 -4.80 48.73
N LEU A 242 1.80 -6.05 48.57
CA LEU A 242 2.01 -6.84 47.35
C LEU A 242 1.41 -6.18 46.08
N PRO A 243 0.20 -5.57 46.12
CA PRO A 243 -0.35 -4.91 44.94
C PRO A 243 0.51 -3.76 44.41
N GLN A 244 1.15 -2.99 45.31
CA GLN A 244 2.03 -1.88 44.93
C GLN A 244 3.35 -2.38 44.33
N LEU A 245 3.91 -3.47 44.85
CA LEU A 245 5.10 -4.10 44.26
C LEU A 245 4.80 -4.70 42.88
N LYS A 246 3.65 -5.35 42.71
CA LYS A 246 3.21 -5.87 41.40
C LYS A 246 3.01 -4.75 40.38
N SER A 247 2.49 -3.59 40.77
CA SER A 247 2.38 -2.45 39.84
C SER A 247 3.73 -1.81 39.52
N GLN A 248 4.64 -1.74 40.49
CA GLN A 248 6.03 -1.30 40.25
C GLN A 248 6.76 -2.22 39.27
N LEU A 249 6.58 -3.54 39.40
CA LEU A 249 7.13 -4.54 38.48
C LEU A 249 6.69 -4.27 37.04
N VAL A 250 5.37 -4.09 36.81
CA VAL A 250 4.83 -3.81 35.47
C VAL A 250 5.40 -2.51 34.89
N ASN A 251 5.57 -1.47 35.70
CA ASN A 251 6.16 -0.21 35.24
C ASN A 251 7.64 -0.37 34.85
N ILE A 252 8.42 -1.10 35.64
CA ILE A 252 9.84 -1.35 35.36
C ILE A 252 10.01 -2.23 34.12
N GLU A 253 9.16 -3.24 33.93
CA GLU A 253 9.14 -4.04 32.70
C GLU A 253 8.87 -3.17 31.47
N TYR A 254 7.88 -2.27 31.55
CA TYR A 254 7.57 -1.32 30.49
C TYR A 254 8.75 -0.39 30.17
N ASP A 255 9.36 0.22 31.21
CA ASP A 255 10.48 1.14 31.04
C ASP A 255 11.73 0.42 30.50
N LEU A 256 11.95 -0.84 30.90
CA LEU A 256 13.02 -1.69 30.37
C LEU A 256 12.83 -1.99 28.88
N GLU A 257 11.62 -2.36 28.47
CA GLU A 257 11.31 -2.60 27.05
C GLU A 257 11.52 -1.33 26.20
N ASP A 258 11.09 -0.17 26.70
CA ASP A 258 11.30 1.10 26.00
C ASP A 258 12.79 1.46 25.93
N ALA A 259 13.54 1.33 27.03
CA ALA A 259 14.99 1.57 27.04
C ALA A 259 15.73 0.65 26.06
N GLN A 260 15.38 -0.64 25.99
CA GLN A 260 15.95 -1.58 25.02
C GLN A 260 15.61 -1.20 23.58
N ARG A 261 14.37 -0.77 23.32
CA ARG A 261 13.94 -0.30 22.00
C ARG A 261 14.71 0.96 21.59
N GLN A 262 14.88 1.91 22.50
CA GLN A 262 15.66 3.12 22.26
C GLN A 262 17.13 2.79 22.00
N ARG A 263 17.72 1.84 22.75
CA ARG A 263 19.10 1.41 22.56
C ARG A 263 19.29 0.81 21.18
N LYS A 264 18.40 -0.09 20.76
CA LYS A 264 18.45 -0.71 19.43
C LYS A 264 18.41 0.34 18.33
N LYS A 265 17.48 1.31 18.40
CA LYS A 265 17.41 2.42 17.44
C LYS A 265 18.70 3.25 17.38
N ALA A 266 19.27 3.57 18.55
CA ALA A 266 20.52 4.33 18.62
C ALA A 266 21.70 3.54 18.05
N TYR A 267 21.78 2.25 18.36
CA TYR A 267 22.81 1.35 17.83
C TYR A 267 22.70 1.16 16.32
N ASP A 268 21.49 0.94 15.80
CA ASP A 268 21.24 0.82 14.35
C ASP A 268 21.62 2.11 13.62
N SER A 269 21.35 3.27 14.23
CA SER A 269 21.76 4.58 13.71
C SER A 269 23.29 4.77 13.72
N LEU A 270 23.96 4.30 14.77
CA LEU A 270 25.41 4.35 14.91
C LEU A 270 26.09 3.45 13.86
N ASN A 271 25.65 2.20 13.76
CA ASN A 271 26.14 1.24 12.78
C ASN A 271 25.86 1.72 11.34
N GLY A 272 24.67 2.26 11.08
CA GLY A 272 24.33 2.89 9.81
C GLY A 272 25.25 4.06 9.47
N THR A 273 25.68 4.84 10.47
CA THR A 273 26.61 5.96 10.28
C THR A 273 28.03 5.48 9.97
N GLN A 274 28.51 4.45 10.68
CA GLN A 274 29.83 3.85 10.45
C GLN A 274 29.93 3.15 9.09
N THR A 275 28.87 2.46 8.67
CA THR A 275 28.81 1.78 7.36
C THR A 275 28.57 2.73 6.19
N GLY A 276 28.14 3.97 6.47
CA GLY A 276 27.79 4.98 5.47
C GLY A 276 26.38 4.85 4.89
N GLN A 277 25.51 4.08 5.54
CA GLN A 277 24.14 3.81 5.09
C GLN A 277 23.09 4.74 5.72
N SER A 278 23.41 5.40 6.84
CA SER A 278 22.45 6.27 7.54
C SER A 278 22.07 7.48 6.71
N ASP A 279 20.83 7.96 6.87
CA ASP A 279 20.34 9.13 6.15
C ASP A 279 21.14 10.39 6.50
N GLN A 280 21.58 10.51 7.76
CA GLN A 280 22.44 11.61 8.19
C GLN A 280 23.81 11.55 7.51
N PHE A 281 24.43 10.37 7.43
CA PHE A 281 25.67 10.19 6.70
C PHE A 281 25.51 10.54 5.22
N LYS A 282 24.45 10.05 4.56
CA LYS A 282 24.17 10.37 3.14
C LYS A 282 24.01 11.86 2.90
N ARG A 283 23.31 12.58 3.80
CA ARG A 283 23.16 14.04 3.72
C ARG A 283 24.51 14.75 3.82
N LEU A 284 25.35 14.37 4.79
CA LEU A 284 26.69 14.93 4.95
C LEU A 284 27.59 14.60 3.75
N SER A 285 27.51 13.37 3.22
CA SER A 285 28.22 12.92 2.02
C SER A 285 27.82 13.72 0.79
N THR A 286 26.53 13.97 0.56
CA THR A 286 26.06 14.82 -0.55
C THR A 286 26.46 16.29 -0.36
N GLN A 287 26.46 16.81 0.87
CA GLN A 287 26.97 18.16 1.14
C GLN A 287 28.46 18.27 0.82
N LEU A 288 29.25 17.28 1.23
CA LEU A 288 30.67 17.24 0.92
C LEU A 288 30.90 17.08 -0.59
N ALA A 289 30.17 16.19 -1.28
CA ALA A 289 30.28 16.00 -2.72
C ALA A 289 30.07 17.31 -3.50
N LYS A 290 29.09 18.13 -3.10
CA LYS A 290 28.87 19.46 -3.68
C LYS A 290 30.01 20.44 -3.39
N LEU A 291 30.65 20.35 -2.23
CA LEU A 291 31.83 21.17 -1.95
C LEU A 291 33.01 20.73 -2.82
N LEU A 292 33.21 19.42 -3.00
CA LEU A 292 34.24 18.84 -3.85
C LEU A 292 34.06 19.22 -5.32
N GLU A 293 32.83 19.20 -5.84
CA GLU A 293 32.50 19.62 -7.20
C GLU A 293 32.95 21.05 -7.52
N ASN A 294 33.00 21.92 -6.50
CA ASN A 294 33.42 23.31 -6.64
C ASN A 294 34.93 23.55 -6.38
N GLN A 295 35.71 22.50 -6.08
CA GLN A 295 37.15 22.61 -5.87
C GLN A 295 37.94 22.43 -7.17
N SER A 296 39.15 22.97 -7.21
CA SER A 296 40.08 22.69 -8.31
C SER A 296 40.63 21.26 -8.23
N ILE A 297 41.00 20.67 -9.38
CA ILE A 297 41.60 19.33 -9.45
C ILE A 297 42.83 19.21 -8.54
N LYS A 298 43.69 20.24 -8.48
CA LYS A 298 44.86 20.26 -7.56
C LYS A 298 44.47 20.17 -6.08
N GLN A 299 43.37 20.83 -5.70
CA GLN A 299 42.86 20.73 -4.33
C GLN A 299 42.25 19.36 -4.09
N LEU A 300 41.54 18.77 -5.06
CA LEU A 300 41.02 17.41 -4.95
C LEU A 300 42.14 16.38 -4.80
N GLU A 301 43.24 16.50 -5.55
CA GLU A 301 44.44 15.65 -5.40
C GLU A 301 45.04 15.79 -4.00
N TRP A 302 45.10 17.01 -3.46
CA TRP A 302 45.54 17.21 -2.08
C TRP A 302 44.58 16.54 -1.09
N LEU A 303 43.26 16.63 -1.29
CA LEU A 303 42.26 16.01 -0.43
C LEU A 303 42.33 14.47 -0.46
N THR A 304 42.39 13.86 -1.65
CA THR A 304 42.52 12.39 -1.76
C THR A 304 43.89 11.90 -1.30
N SER A 305 44.93 12.74 -1.26
CA SER A 305 46.20 12.32 -0.64
C SER A 305 46.16 12.21 0.89
N GLN A 306 45.13 12.77 1.54
CA GLN A 306 44.95 12.69 3.00
C GLN A 306 44.20 11.42 3.44
N THR A 307 43.59 10.69 2.51
CA THR A 307 42.94 9.41 2.78
C THR A 307 43.97 8.28 2.78
N GLU A 308 43.69 7.21 3.52
CA GLU A 308 44.49 5.99 3.56
C GLU A 308 44.22 5.12 2.31
N SER A 309 42.97 5.13 1.81
CA SER A 309 42.58 4.44 0.59
C SER A 309 43.16 5.11 -0.66
N LYS A 310 43.44 4.32 -1.70
CA LYS A 310 43.83 4.82 -3.04
C LYS A 310 42.68 4.75 -4.06
N GLU A 311 41.50 4.34 -3.61
CA GLU A 311 40.33 4.19 -4.49
C GLU A 311 39.84 5.54 -5.01
N ASP A 312 39.87 6.57 -4.17
CA ASP A 312 39.54 7.95 -4.52
C ASP A 312 40.57 8.57 -5.47
N ASP A 313 41.86 8.26 -5.35
CA ASP A 313 42.88 8.65 -6.32
C ASP A 313 42.59 8.10 -7.73
N PHE A 314 42.11 6.85 -7.81
CA PHE A 314 41.71 6.26 -9.09
C PHE A 314 40.45 6.92 -9.65
N LEU A 315 39.47 7.21 -8.79
CA LEU A 315 38.25 7.91 -9.16
C LEU A 315 38.52 9.34 -9.64
N LEU A 316 39.49 10.03 -9.03
CA LEU A 316 39.87 11.39 -9.40
C LEU A 316 40.44 11.48 -10.82
N LYS A 317 41.21 10.48 -11.25
CA LYS A 317 41.76 10.41 -12.62
C LYS A 317 40.69 10.38 -13.72
N ARG A 318 39.49 9.90 -13.38
CA ARG A 318 38.37 9.81 -14.32
C ARG A 318 37.71 11.18 -14.58
N ILE A 319 37.86 12.14 -13.66
CA ILE A 319 37.20 13.45 -13.77
C ILE A 319 37.70 14.25 -14.98
N PRO A 320 39.01 14.44 -15.19
CA PRO A 320 39.51 15.13 -16.39
C PRO A 320 39.08 14.46 -17.71
N GLU A 321 39.06 13.13 -17.75
CA GLU A 321 38.62 12.39 -18.94
C GLU A 321 37.15 12.66 -19.29
N ILE A 322 36.29 12.79 -18.27
CA ILE A 322 34.88 13.12 -18.44
C ILE A 322 34.73 14.58 -18.89
N ASP A 323 35.48 15.50 -18.28
CA ASP A 323 35.45 16.91 -18.68
C ASP A 323 35.88 17.09 -20.13
N ASP A 324 36.93 16.39 -20.58
CA ASP A 324 37.35 16.39 -21.99
C ASP A 324 36.28 15.83 -22.93
N GLN A 325 35.60 14.75 -22.55
CA GLN A 325 34.49 14.18 -23.33
C GLN A 325 33.30 15.15 -23.43
N ILE A 326 32.96 15.82 -22.34
CA ILE A 326 31.90 16.83 -22.31
C ILE A 326 32.27 17.99 -23.23
N ASN A 327 33.48 18.53 -23.11
CA ASN A 327 33.95 19.63 -23.95
C ASN A 327 33.91 19.26 -25.44
N GLN A 328 34.36 18.06 -25.82
CA GLN A 328 34.29 17.57 -27.20
C GLN A 328 32.85 17.43 -27.72
N LEU A 329 31.89 17.08 -26.86
CA LEU A 329 30.47 17.01 -27.22
C LEU A 329 29.86 18.40 -27.32
N GLU A 330 30.18 19.31 -26.41
CA GLU A 330 29.73 20.70 -26.40
C GLU A 330 30.22 21.46 -27.65
N GLU A 331 31.46 21.23 -28.07
CA GLU A 331 32.02 21.78 -29.33
C GLU A 331 31.26 21.30 -30.57
N ARG A 332 30.64 20.12 -30.54
CA ARG A 332 29.85 19.58 -31.67
C ARG A 332 28.44 20.19 -31.76
N ILE A 333 27.89 20.69 -30.66
CA ILE A 333 26.55 21.29 -30.62
C ILE A 333 26.38 22.43 -31.64
N PRO A 334 27.25 23.45 -31.71
CA PRO A 334 27.09 24.55 -32.66
C PRO A 334 27.12 24.06 -34.12
N HIS A 335 27.95 23.08 -34.45
CA HIS A 335 28.00 22.50 -35.80
C HIS A 335 26.71 21.78 -36.18
N VAL A 336 26.12 21.01 -35.26
CA VAL A 336 24.82 20.36 -35.48
C VAL A 336 23.71 21.41 -35.58
N GLN A 337 23.75 22.45 -34.73
CA GLN A 337 22.76 23.53 -34.76
C GLN A 337 22.82 24.32 -36.08
N GLU A 338 24.01 24.57 -36.62
CA GLU A 338 24.18 25.18 -37.94
C GLU A 338 23.58 24.30 -39.04
N SER A 339 23.82 22.97 -38.99
CA SER A 339 23.23 22.01 -39.91
C SER A 339 21.70 22.01 -39.86
N ILE A 340 21.11 22.00 -38.66
CA ILE A 340 19.65 22.13 -38.44
C ILE A 340 19.14 23.42 -39.06
N ASN A 341 19.75 24.56 -38.74
CA ASN A 341 19.32 25.86 -39.24
C ASN A 341 19.36 25.93 -40.78
N ASN A 342 20.39 25.35 -41.41
CA ASN A 342 20.52 25.30 -42.86
C ASN A 342 19.47 24.39 -43.49
N GLN A 343 19.27 23.18 -42.96
CA GLN A 343 18.25 22.24 -43.45
C GLN A 343 16.83 22.79 -43.27
N GLU A 344 16.55 23.47 -42.16
CA GLU A 344 15.25 24.09 -41.89
C GLU A 344 14.95 25.21 -42.89
N LYS A 345 15.94 26.08 -43.17
CA LYS A 345 15.80 27.11 -44.22
C LYS A 345 15.48 26.50 -45.58
N ILE A 346 16.15 25.41 -45.95
CA ILE A 346 15.90 24.71 -47.22
C ILE A 346 14.49 24.11 -47.19
N TYR A 347 14.11 23.41 -46.13
CA TYR A 347 12.79 22.81 -45.97
C TYR A 347 11.65 23.83 -46.09
N ILE A 348 11.79 24.99 -45.42
CA ILE A 348 10.83 26.09 -45.50
C ILE A 348 10.67 26.57 -46.94
N ARG A 349 11.77 26.72 -47.69
CA ARG A 349 11.73 27.14 -49.10
C ARG A 349 10.99 26.14 -49.98
N PHE A 350 11.26 24.83 -49.82
CA PHE A 350 10.54 23.80 -50.56
C PHE A 350 9.04 23.81 -50.24
N ASN A 351 8.66 23.99 -48.98
CA ASN A 351 7.26 24.13 -48.57
C ASN A 351 6.60 25.40 -49.13
N GLN A 352 7.34 26.52 -49.17
CA GLN A 352 6.88 27.77 -49.79
C GLN A 352 6.67 27.58 -51.30
N THR A 353 7.60 26.90 -52.00
CA THR A 353 7.45 26.56 -53.42
C THR A 353 6.22 25.69 -53.65
N LEU A 354 5.99 24.66 -52.82
CA LEU A 354 4.78 23.84 -52.90
C LEU A 354 3.49 24.65 -52.69
N LYS A 355 3.50 25.58 -51.73
CA LYS A 355 2.36 26.46 -51.46
C LYS A 355 2.07 27.37 -52.66
N LEU A 356 3.10 28.03 -53.21
CA LEU A 356 2.97 28.90 -54.39
C LEU A 356 2.58 28.11 -55.64
N PHE A 357 3.11 26.91 -55.83
CA PHE A 357 2.75 26.01 -56.92
C PHE A 357 1.25 25.72 -56.89
N ARG A 358 0.70 25.40 -55.72
CA ARG A 358 -0.74 25.16 -55.53
C ARG A 358 -1.58 26.43 -55.72
N GLN A 359 -1.14 27.56 -55.16
CA GLN A 359 -1.87 28.84 -55.26
C GLN A 359 -1.99 29.36 -56.70
N ASN A 360 -0.99 29.12 -57.55
CA ASN A 360 -0.97 29.58 -58.94
C ASN A 360 -1.68 28.62 -59.92
N ASN A 361 -2.46 27.64 -59.42
CA ASN A 361 -3.17 26.63 -60.23
C ASN A 361 -2.25 25.87 -61.21
N VAL A 362 -0.97 25.74 -60.86
CA VAL A 362 0.03 24.97 -61.61
C VAL A 362 -0.31 23.46 -61.67
N PRO A 363 -0.88 22.82 -60.61
CA PRO A 363 -1.28 21.41 -60.65
C PRO A 363 -2.47 21.09 -61.56
N SER A 364 -3.09 22.10 -62.19
CA SER A 364 -4.28 21.94 -63.01
C SER A 364 -4.04 20.96 -64.16
N SER A 365 -4.94 19.97 -64.30
CA SER A 365 -4.88 18.93 -65.34
C SER A 365 -5.08 19.45 -66.76
N PHE A 366 -5.49 20.72 -66.91
CA PHE A 366 -5.68 21.40 -68.19
C PHE A 366 -4.37 21.77 -68.89
N TYR A 367 -3.22 21.62 -68.20
CA TYR A 367 -1.94 22.10 -68.69
C TYR A 367 -0.87 21.00 -68.69
N GLU A 368 0.05 21.10 -69.63
CA GLU A 368 1.28 20.32 -69.69
C GLU A 368 2.46 21.28 -69.68
N TYR A 369 3.57 20.86 -69.05
CA TYR A 369 4.76 21.70 -68.93
C TYR A 369 5.83 21.21 -69.89
N ASN A 370 6.29 22.07 -70.79
CA ASN A 370 7.40 21.77 -71.70
C ASN A 370 8.75 21.96 -70.98
N ILE A 371 8.96 21.16 -69.95
CA ILE A 371 10.19 21.13 -69.16
C ILE A 371 10.74 19.70 -69.16
N SER A 372 12.05 19.57 -69.35
CA SER A 372 12.75 18.29 -69.25
C SER A 372 12.90 17.89 -67.79
N SER A 373 13.04 16.59 -67.50
CA SER A 373 13.33 16.11 -66.14
C SER A 373 14.60 16.76 -65.58
N TYR A 374 15.65 16.84 -66.40
CA TYR A 374 16.94 17.40 -66.05
C TYR A 374 16.85 18.88 -65.66
N THR A 375 16.14 19.69 -66.45
CA THR A 375 15.92 21.12 -66.17
C THR A 375 15.15 21.33 -64.87
N LEU A 376 14.19 20.47 -64.54
CA LEU A 376 13.48 20.53 -63.26
C LEU A 376 14.41 20.16 -62.10
N ASP A 377 15.24 19.14 -62.26
CA ASP A 377 16.20 18.72 -61.23
C ASP A 377 17.23 19.84 -60.96
N ASP A 378 17.71 20.54 -61.99
CA ASP A 378 18.57 21.72 -61.87
C ASP A 378 17.90 22.89 -61.13
N LEU A 379 16.60 23.13 -61.39
CA LEU A 379 15.82 24.15 -60.68
C LEU A 379 15.67 23.82 -59.19
N LEU A 380 15.43 22.55 -58.84
CA LEU A 380 15.31 22.10 -57.45
C LEU A 380 16.67 22.12 -56.73
N GLU A 381 17.76 21.77 -57.41
CA GLU A 381 19.11 21.89 -56.86
C GLU A 381 19.49 23.36 -56.66
N SER A 382 19.06 24.25 -57.56
CA SER A 382 19.22 25.69 -57.40
C SER A 382 18.40 26.26 -56.23
N LEU A 383 17.21 25.70 -55.93
CA LEU A 383 16.43 26.05 -54.75
C LEU A 383 17.17 25.72 -53.45
N LYS A 384 17.82 24.55 -53.44
CA LYS A 384 18.59 24.00 -52.32
C LYS A 384 19.86 24.82 -52.05
N ASN A 385 20.58 25.21 -53.10
CA ASN A 385 21.84 25.96 -53.00
C ASN A 385 21.66 27.49 -52.95
N HIS A 386 20.45 27.97 -52.63
CA HIS A 386 20.07 29.38 -52.55
C HIS A 386 20.07 30.20 -53.86
N GLY A 387 20.21 29.57 -55.02
CA GLY A 387 20.26 30.23 -56.32
C GLY A 387 18.95 30.85 -56.81
N TYR A 388 17.80 30.28 -56.43
CA TYR A 388 16.47 30.80 -56.82
C TYR A 388 15.50 30.92 -55.64
N SER A 389 14.65 31.95 -55.68
CA SER A 389 13.53 32.09 -54.74
C SER A 389 12.37 31.16 -55.13
N PRO A 390 11.54 30.74 -54.16
CA PRO A 390 10.33 29.96 -54.43
C PRO A 390 9.45 30.55 -55.55
N GLU A 391 9.30 31.88 -55.57
CA GLU A 391 8.53 32.62 -56.57
C GLU A 391 9.14 32.49 -57.96
N LYS A 392 10.47 32.61 -58.07
CA LYS A 392 11.17 32.52 -59.36
C LYS A 392 11.02 31.14 -59.99
N ILE A 393 11.05 30.07 -59.19
CA ILE A 393 10.84 28.71 -59.69
C ILE A 393 9.42 28.51 -60.18
N VAL A 394 8.42 29.00 -59.43
CA VAL A 394 7.02 28.90 -59.86
C VAL A 394 6.76 29.72 -61.12
N MET A 395 7.38 30.89 -61.26
CA MET A 395 7.31 31.69 -62.48
C MET A 395 7.95 30.98 -63.68
N GLU A 396 9.11 30.34 -63.50
CA GLU A 396 9.75 29.55 -64.57
C GLU A 396 8.92 28.33 -64.97
N LEU A 397 8.21 27.72 -64.02
CA LEU A 397 7.24 26.67 -64.33
C LEU A 397 6.05 27.23 -65.13
N LEU A 398 5.58 28.43 -64.80
CA LEU A 398 4.48 29.10 -65.53
C LEU A 398 4.89 29.51 -66.95
N THR A 399 6.15 29.90 -67.22
CA THR A 399 6.62 30.22 -68.58
C THR A 399 6.71 28.98 -69.47
N CYS A 400 6.96 27.81 -68.89
CA CYS A 400 6.96 26.52 -69.60
C CYS A 400 5.55 25.89 -69.76
N ARG A 401 4.49 26.57 -69.32
CA ARG A 401 3.10 26.06 -69.33
C ARG A 401 2.49 26.09 -70.73
N VAL A 402 1.96 24.96 -71.18
CA VAL A 402 1.26 24.80 -72.46
C VAL A 402 -0.15 24.25 -72.21
N LEU A 403 -1.15 24.76 -72.93
CA LEU A 403 -2.51 24.20 -72.89
C LEU A 403 -2.52 22.80 -73.46
N LYS A 404 -3.15 21.86 -72.75
CA LYS A 404 -3.31 20.49 -73.23
C LYS A 404 -4.29 20.49 -74.40
N ASN A 405 -3.79 20.35 -75.62
CA ASN A 405 -4.64 20.26 -76.81
C ASN A 405 -5.41 18.93 -76.76
N ASN A 406 -6.69 18.99 -76.38
CA ASN A 406 -7.61 17.88 -76.54
C ASN A 406 -8.00 17.78 -78.03
N THR A 407 -7.11 17.28 -78.89
CA THR A 407 -7.51 16.78 -80.21
C THR A 407 -8.14 15.40 -80.05
N THR A 408 -9.36 15.38 -79.50
CA THR A 408 -10.31 14.30 -79.77
C THR A 408 -11.12 14.71 -80.98
N SER A 409 -10.78 14.10 -82.11
CA SER A 409 -11.51 14.17 -83.37
C SER A 409 -12.94 13.65 -83.20
N THR A 410 -13.94 14.53 -83.28
CA THR A 410 -15.29 14.17 -83.73
C THR A 410 -15.86 15.21 -84.69
N ASN A 411 -16.23 14.71 -85.87
CA ASN A 411 -16.96 15.34 -86.97
C ASN A 411 -18.25 16.04 -86.51
N THR A 412 -18.53 17.26 -87.01
CA THR A 412 -19.60 17.53 -88.01
C THR A 412 -19.75 19.03 -88.34
N LYS A 413 -19.84 19.29 -89.65
CA LYS A 413 -20.36 20.47 -90.40
C LYS A 413 -21.73 20.92 -89.84
N THR A 414 -22.23 22.17 -89.86
CA THR A 414 -22.11 23.32 -90.79
C THR A 414 -23.00 24.49 -90.31
N LYS A 415 -22.65 25.73 -90.72
CA LYS A 415 -23.46 27.00 -90.81
C LYS A 415 -23.81 27.70 -89.47
N SER A 416 -23.86 29.02 -89.31
CA SER A 416 -23.55 30.22 -90.13
C SER A 416 -23.80 31.48 -89.26
N VAL A 417 -22.73 32.24 -88.99
CA VAL A 417 -22.52 33.72 -88.98
C VAL A 417 -23.53 34.75 -88.38
N TRP A 418 -22.91 35.77 -87.71
CA TRP A 418 -23.32 37.13 -87.27
C TRP A 418 -24.12 37.23 -85.95
N SER A 419 -23.86 38.14 -84.99
CA SER A 419 -23.25 39.49 -85.04
C SER A 419 -23.01 40.11 -83.63
N VAL A 420 -21.99 41.00 -83.56
CA VAL A 420 -21.96 42.34 -82.92
C VAL A 420 -21.74 42.48 -81.38
N LEU A 421 -20.49 42.88 -81.06
CA LEU A 421 -19.98 44.11 -80.39
C LEU A 421 -20.73 44.88 -79.28
N CYS A 422 -19.86 45.50 -78.45
CA CYS A 422 -20.01 46.58 -77.44
C CYS A 422 -20.42 46.13 -76.02
N SER A 423 -19.90 46.63 -74.89
CA SER A 423 -19.18 47.88 -74.61
C SER A 423 -18.52 47.87 -73.20
N LEU A 424 -17.66 48.87 -73.00
CA LEU A 424 -16.82 49.28 -71.86
C LEU A 424 -17.52 49.69 -70.53
N SER A 425 -16.70 49.71 -69.46
CA SER A 425 -16.71 50.61 -68.25
C SER A 425 -17.78 50.41 -67.17
N SER A 426 -17.63 50.70 -65.86
CA SER A 426 -16.54 50.98 -64.90
C SER A 426 -17.23 51.15 -63.51
N SER A 427 -16.57 50.77 -62.40
CA SER A 427 -16.62 51.35 -61.02
C SER A 427 -17.99 51.58 -60.31
N SER A 428 -18.26 51.23 -59.05
CA SER A 428 -17.47 51.44 -57.82
C SER A 428 -18.17 50.89 -56.55
N ASN A 429 -17.34 50.54 -55.54
CA ASN A 429 -17.49 50.64 -54.08
C ASN A 429 -18.62 49.91 -53.31
N TYR A 430 -18.21 49.03 -52.39
CA TYR A 430 -18.62 49.05 -50.97
C TYR A 430 -17.48 48.49 -50.08
N SER A 431 -17.30 49.11 -48.90
CA SER A 431 -16.24 48.84 -47.92
C SER A 431 -16.83 48.38 -46.57
N SER A 432 -15.96 47.78 -45.74
CA SER A 432 -16.07 47.36 -44.32
C SER A 432 -16.87 46.07 -44.04
N ARG A 433 -16.49 45.13 -43.15
CA ARG A 433 -15.73 45.21 -41.87
C ARG A 433 -15.32 43.79 -41.36
N SER A 434 -14.07 43.64 -40.91
CA SER A 434 -13.51 42.89 -39.73
C SER A 434 -13.99 41.48 -39.29
N SER A 435 -13.02 40.53 -39.32
CA SER A 435 -12.57 39.53 -38.30
C SER A 435 -13.55 38.65 -37.48
N SER A 436 -13.35 37.31 -37.50
CA SER A 436 -12.81 36.49 -36.38
C SER A 436 -13.14 34.98 -36.50
N SER A 437 -12.16 34.12 -36.13
CA SER A 437 -12.24 32.75 -35.53
C SER A 437 -13.00 31.64 -36.29
N ASP A 438 -12.66 30.34 -36.30
CA ASP A 438 -11.97 29.46 -35.35
C ASP A 438 -11.82 28.02 -35.95
N ARG A 439 -10.85 27.23 -35.42
CA ARG A 439 -10.83 25.75 -35.24
C ARG A 439 -10.67 24.82 -36.47
N TYR A 440 -10.07 23.61 -36.42
CA TYR A 440 -9.67 22.67 -35.35
C TYR A 440 -8.46 21.83 -35.80
N SER A 441 -7.61 21.43 -34.86
CA SER A 441 -6.53 20.44 -35.01
C SER A 441 -6.91 19.12 -34.33
N SER A 442 -6.52 17.98 -34.93
CA SER A 442 -6.51 16.64 -34.32
C SER A 442 -5.36 15.84 -34.97
N SER A 443 -4.21 15.62 -34.32
CA SER A 443 -3.86 14.56 -33.36
C SER A 443 -3.72 13.15 -33.97
N SER A 444 -2.48 12.65 -34.04
CA SER A 444 -2.15 11.25 -33.74
C SER A 444 -0.73 11.14 -33.19
N SER A 445 -0.64 10.31 -32.16
CA SER A 445 0.41 10.17 -31.16
C SER A 445 1.33 8.99 -31.44
N SER A 446 2.61 9.11 -31.09
CA SER A 446 3.42 7.97 -30.66
C SER A 446 4.35 8.40 -29.53
N SER A 447 4.11 7.80 -28.37
CA SER A 447 4.73 8.02 -27.08
C SER A 447 6.13 7.42 -26.99
N SER A 448 7.07 8.15 -26.42
CA SER A 448 8.00 7.65 -25.38
C SER A 448 8.79 8.84 -24.85
N ASP A 449 8.58 9.22 -23.58
CA ASP A 449 9.69 9.75 -22.80
C ASP A 449 9.45 9.75 -21.28
N ARG A 450 10.60 9.86 -20.62
CA ARG A 450 11.00 9.46 -19.27
C ARG A 450 10.40 10.27 -18.12
N TYR A 451 10.49 9.64 -16.95
CA TYR A 451 10.38 10.22 -15.61
C TYR A 451 11.57 11.12 -15.24
N SER A 452 11.32 12.09 -14.34
CA SER A 452 12.19 12.86 -13.40
C SER A 452 11.86 14.37 -13.52
N SER A 453 11.61 15.21 -12.51
CA SER A 453 11.88 15.19 -11.05
C SER A 453 10.99 16.25 -10.34
N SER A 454 10.83 16.12 -9.01
CA SER A 454 10.84 17.15 -7.93
C SER A 454 10.34 18.60 -8.21
N SER A 455 9.65 19.36 -7.33
CA SER A 455 9.89 19.56 -5.90
C SER A 455 8.88 20.60 -5.33
N SER A 456 8.57 20.50 -4.02
CA SER A 456 8.32 21.58 -3.02
C SER A 456 7.12 22.54 -3.19
N SER A 457 6.37 23.03 -2.20
CA SER A 457 6.48 23.09 -0.71
C SER A 457 5.24 23.82 -0.13
N ASN A 458 5.13 23.83 1.22
CA ASN A 458 4.19 24.51 2.15
C ASN A 458 2.97 23.69 2.56
N SER A 459 2.57 23.44 3.82
CA SER A 459 2.95 23.75 5.24
C SER A 459 1.64 24.08 6.00
N ASP A 460 1.24 23.17 6.89
CA ASP A 460 0.62 23.36 8.23
C ASP A 460 -0.55 24.34 8.48
N ARG A 461 -1.69 23.84 9.03
CA ARG A 461 -2.07 23.79 10.48
C ARG A 461 -3.60 23.71 10.75
N TYR A 462 -3.99 22.66 11.51
CA TYR A 462 -4.95 22.58 12.64
C TYR A 462 -6.28 23.39 12.68
N SER A 463 -7.44 22.70 12.72
CA SER A 463 -8.23 22.44 13.96
C SER A 463 -9.72 22.14 13.73
N SER A 464 -10.22 21.30 14.62
CA SER A 464 -11.54 20.70 14.83
C SER A 464 -12.75 21.64 14.94
N SER A 465 -13.93 21.12 14.58
CA SER A 465 -15.18 21.34 15.33
C SER A 465 -16.25 20.28 15.00
N SER A 466 -17.10 20.07 15.99
CA SER A 466 -17.94 18.93 16.32
C SER A 466 -19.38 18.94 15.76
N SER A 467 -20.05 17.80 15.99
CA SER A 467 -21.49 17.56 16.24
C SER A 467 -22.50 17.65 15.11
N SER A 468 -23.18 16.52 14.85
CA SER A 468 -24.64 16.41 15.02
C SER A 468 -25.16 14.97 14.79
N SER A 469 -25.98 14.53 15.73
CA SER A 469 -26.73 13.28 15.83
C SER A 469 -27.61 12.96 14.61
N SER A 470 -27.84 11.68 14.33
CA SER A 470 -29.19 11.18 14.01
C SER A 470 -29.29 9.67 14.24
N ASP A 471 -30.28 9.30 15.03
CA ASP A 471 -30.76 7.95 15.30
C ASP A 471 -31.14 7.19 14.02
N ARG A 472 -30.97 5.87 14.05
CA ARG A 472 -31.91 4.92 13.42
C ARG A 472 -31.82 3.53 14.03
N TYR A 473 -32.87 3.20 14.78
CA TYR A 473 -33.34 1.85 15.06
C TYR A 473 -33.39 0.99 13.78
N SER A 474 -32.93 -0.26 13.87
CA SER A 474 -33.58 -1.40 13.22
C SER A 474 -33.08 -2.70 13.86
N SER A 475 -33.96 -3.27 14.67
CA SER A 475 -33.89 -4.63 15.18
C SER A 475 -34.23 -5.62 14.06
N SER A 476 -33.45 -6.68 13.92
CA SER A 476 -33.96 -7.95 13.39
C SER A 476 -33.14 -9.13 13.94
N SER A 477 -33.84 -9.87 14.80
CA SER A 477 -33.64 -11.26 15.20
C SER A 477 -33.25 -12.20 14.06
N SER A 478 -32.36 -13.17 14.32
CA SER A 478 -32.72 -14.61 14.34
C SER A 478 -31.51 -15.56 14.46
N SER A 479 -31.75 -16.60 15.26
CA SER A 479 -31.30 -18.00 15.11
C SER A 479 -29.81 -18.36 15.14
N SER A 480 -29.47 -19.05 16.23
CA SER A 480 -28.48 -20.12 16.33
C SER A 480 -28.72 -21.27 15.34
N SER A 481 -27.65 -21.74 14.70
CA SER A 481 -27.51 -23.13 14.26
C SER A 481 -26.03 -23.54 14.18
N ASN A 482 -25.70 -24.59 14.94
CA ASN A 482 -24.53 -25.44 14.70
C ASN A 482 -24.80 -26.31 13.47
N GLY A 483 -23.79 -26.60 12.66
CA GLY A 483 -23.92 -27.62 11.61
C GLY A 483 -22.77 -27.66 10.63
N TYR A 484 -21.93 -28.68 10.80
CA TYR A 484 -20.85 -29.13 9.91
C TYR A 484 -21.16 -29.05 8.42
N SER A 485 -20.15 -28.69 7.62
CA SER A 485 -20.05 -29.13 6.23
C SER A 485 -18.58 -29.26 5.83
N SER A 486 -18.17 -30.51 5.70
CA SER A 486 -17.03 -30.95 4.90
C SER A 486 -17.37 -30.82 3.41
N SER A 487 -16.44 -30.27 2.63
CA SER A 487 -16.36 -30.55 1.20
C SER A 487 -14.92 -30.47 0.69
N SER A 488 -14.65 -31.48 -0.10
CA SER A 488 -13.44 -31.97 -0.73
C SER A 488 -13.04 -31.23 -2.00
N SER A 489 -11.87 -31.62 -2.53
CA SER A 489 -11.34 -31.47 -3.90
C SER A 489 -10.57 -30.17 -4.18
N SER A 490 -9.42 -30.15 -4.87
CA SER A 490 -8.58 -31.19 -5.47
C SER A 490 -7.32 -30.53 -6.07
N SER A 491 -6.15 -31.15 -5.86
CA SER A 491 -4.98 -31.29 -6.77
C SER A 491 -4.51 -30.12 -7.66
N SER A 492 -3.22 -29.71 -7.52
CA SER A 492 -2.12 -30.31 -8.30
C SER A 492 -0.76 -29.59 -8.15
N ASN A 493 0.28 -30.42 -8.03
CA ASN A 493 1.67 -30.34 -8.54
C ASN A 493 2.70 -29.32 -8.02
N GLY A 494 3.69 -29.87 -7.30
CA GLY A 494 5.10 -29.92 -7.77
C GLY A 494 6.09 -28.96 -7.11
N TYR A 495 6.95 -29.44 -6.21
CA TYR A 495 8.35 -29.83 -6.50
C TYR A 495 9.05 -30.27 -5.20
N SER A 496 9.76 -31.39 -5.31
CA SER A 496 10.53 -32.05 -4.26
C SER A 496 11.85 -31.34 -3.99
N SER A 497 12.28 -31.33 -2.73
CA SER A 497 13.70 -31.23 -2.34
C SER A 497 13.91 -31.99 -1.05
N SER A 498 14.47 -33.19 -1.20
CA SER A 498 14.96 -34.07 -0.14
C SER A 498 16.17 -33.48 0.57
N SER A 499 16.18 -33.49 1.89
CA SER A 499 17.42 -33.67 2.66
C SER A 499 17.13 -34.54 3.89
N SER A 500 17.83 -35.67 3.92
CA SER A 500 17.80 -36.70 4.94
C SER A 500 18.65 -36.31 6.13
N SER A 501 18.10 -36.46 7.34
CA SER A 501 18.91 -36.77 8.52
C SER A 501 18.10 -37.65 9.48
N SER A 502 18.57 -38.88 9.53
CA SER A 502 18.25 -39.96 10.46
C SER A 502 18.58 -39.60 11.91
N SER A 503 17.68 -39.88 12.84
CA SER A 503 18.06 -40.44 14.16
C SER A 503 16.85 -41.01 14.91
N ASN A 504 16.91 -42.33 15.09
CA ASN A 504 16.57 -43.14 16.27
C ASN A 504 15.28 -42.85 17.05
N GLY A 505 14.35 -43.80 16.92
CA GLY A 505 13.23 -43.96 17.84
C GLY A 505 13.60 -44.64 19.16
N PHE A 506 12.68 -44.54 20.11
CA PHE A 506 12.40 -45.54 21.12
C PHE A 506 10.91 -45.50 21.44
N SER A 507 10.21 -46.57 21.06
CA SER A 507 8.87 -46.90 21.53
C SER A 507 9.01 -47.66 22.85
N SER A 508 8.24 -47.29 23.87
CA SER A 508 8.04 -48.14 25.04
C SER A 508 6.55 -48.28 25.35
N SER A 509 6.13 -49.53 25.34
CA SER A 509 4.81 -50.07 25.64
C SER A 509 4.78 -50.60 27.08
N SER A 510 3.74 -50.26 27.84
CA SER A 510 3.30 -50.95 29.06
C SER A 510 1.89 -50.43 29.37
N SER A 511 0.77 -51.14 29.21
CA SER A 511 0.36 -52.46 29.71
C SER A 511 0.48 -52.63 31.22
N SER A 512 -0.57 -52.21 31.93
CA SER A 512 -1.02 -52.65 33.25
C SER A 512 -2.32 -51.90 33.51
N GLY A 513 -3.50 -52.50 33.68
CA GLY A 513 -3.81 -53.62 34.55
C GLY A 513 -4.95 -53.13 35.44
N GLY A 514 -6.16 -53.61 35.20
CA GLY A 514 -7.35 -53.23 35.96
C GLY A 514 -7.28 -53.68 37.41
N GLY A 515 -7.80 -52.85 38.32
CA GLY A 515 -7.96 -53.14 39.73
C GLY A 515 -9.26 -52.54 40.23
N GLY A 516 -10.31 -53.37 40.25
CA GLY A 516 -11.56 -53.04 40.93
C GLY A 516 -11.43 -53.33 42.42
N TYR A 517 -11.91 -52.40 43.25
CA TYR A 517 -12.09 -52.62 44.68
C TYR A 517 -13.59 -52.64 44.99
N ARG A 518 -14.07 -53.82 45.37
CA ARG A 518 -15.30 -54.02 46.13
C ARG A 518 -14.99 -53.73 47.59
N THR A 519 -15.78 -52.87 48.22
CA THR A 519 -15.87 -52.76 49.68
C THR A 519 -17.00 -53.66 50.16
N THR A 520 -16.65 -54.63 51.01
CA THR A 520 -17.57 -55.30 51.92
C THR A 520 -17.07 -55.07 53.34
N ASP A 521 -18.05 -54.95 54.23
CA ASP A 521 -18.00 -55.14 55.68
C ASP A 521 -17.62 -53.96 56.61
N SER A 522 -18.70 -53.47 57.25
CA SER A 522 -18.99 -53.67 58.67
C SER A 522 -17.99 -53.12 59.69
N PHE A 523 -18.31 -51.95 60.26
CA PHE A 523 -18.76 -51.79 61.66
C PHE A 523 -19.39 -50.41 61.87
#